data_AF-A0A3N5R2W9-F1
#
_entry.id   AF-A0A3N5R2W9-F1
#
_cell.length_a   1.000
_cell.length_b   1.000
_cell.length_c   1.000
_cell.angle_alpha   90.00
_cell.angle_beta   90.00
_cell.angle_gamma   90.00
#
_symmetry.space_group_name_H-M   'P 1'
#
loop_
_entity.id
_entity.type
_entity.pdbx_description
1 polymer ?
#
loop_
_entity_poly.entity_id
_entity_poly.type
_entity_poly.pdbx_seq_one_letter_code
_entity_poly.pdbx_strand_id
1 'polypeptide(L)'
;MAFVSRAMLKIFIHDRQTGATTFLSLNSSDMMATTLSLSSDGRYAAIESDAANLVPGDTNNRSDIFVFDILTGSITRVSIDSYGNQAANGHSFTASISGDGRYVTFSSQAANLVPDDTNLKTDIFVHDRQTGITTRVSVNAGGHQADNHSARPMISGDGRYVAFESNAANLVPGDTNNRKDIFVTDIP
;
A
#
# COMPACT_ATOMS: atom_id res chain seq x y z
N MET A 1 -17.94 7.21 35.43
CA MET A 1 -17.02 7.49 34.31
C MET A 1 -16.93 6.20 33.50
N ALA A 2 -17.76 6.06 32.48
CA ALA A 2 -17.83 4.83 31.69
C ALA A 2 -16.80 4.93 30.56
N PHE A 3 -15.78 4.07 30.59
CA PHE A 3 -14.93 3.87 29.42
C PHE A 3 -15.77 3.19 28.34
N VAL A 4 -16.18 3.95 27.33
CA VAL A 4 -16.72 3.38 26.11
C VAL A 4 -15.56 2.67 25.42
N SER A 5 -15.55 1.34 25.47
CA SER A 5 -14.65 0.49 24.69
C SER A 5 -14.82 0.85 23.21
N ARG A 6 -13.81 1.51 22.62
CA ARG A 6 -13.76 1.74 21.17
C ARG A 6 -13.59 0.39 20.47
N ALA A 7 -14.34 0.18 19.39
CA ALA A 7 -14.36 -1.08 18.67
C ALA A 7 -12.96 -1.41 18.12
N MET A 8 -12.42 -2.57 18.53
CA MET A 8 -11.21 -3.16 17.97
C MET A 8 -11.54 -3.71 16.57
N LEU A 9 -10.79 -3.35 15.53
CA LEU A 9 -10.91 -4.12 14.29
C LEU A 9 -10.32 -5.51 14.55
N LYS A 10 -11.07 -6.50 14.09
CA LYS A 10 -10.71 -7.89 14.18
C LYS A 10 -10.60 -8.43 12.77
N ILE A 11 -9.40 -8.80 12.35
CA ILE A 11 -9.20 -9.48 11.07
C ILE A 11 -9.32 -10.98 11.36
N PHE A 12 -10.18 -11.65 10.60
CA PHE A 12 -10.36 -13.10 10.70
C PHE A 12 -10.03 -13.73 9.36
N ILE A 13 -9.27 -14.82 9.40
CA ILE A 13 -9.00 -15.65 8.24
C ILE A 13 -9.68 -16.98 8.48
N HIS A 14 -10.65 -17.29 7.64
CA HIS A 14 -11.39 -18.54 7.72
C HIS A 14 -10.92 -19.48 6.61
N ASP A 15 -10.21 -20.53 7.01
CA ASP A 15 -9.85 -21.63 6.13
C ASP A 15 -11.09 -22.50 5.87
N ARG A 16 -11.59 -22.47 4.63
CA ARG A 16 -12.79 -23.21 4.22
C ARG A 16 -12.53 -24.70 4.00
N GLN A 17 -11.27 -25.12 3.87
CA GLN A 17 -10.88 -26.51 3.67
C GLN A 17 -10.79 -27.24 5.01
N THR A 18 -10.20 -26.60 6.03
CA THR A 18 -10.05 -27.19 7.38
C THR A 18 -11.14 -26.75 8.37
N GLY A 19 -11.86 -25.66 8.07
CA GLY A 19 -12.81 -25.03 8.98
C GLY A 19 -12.15 -24.17 10.07
N ALA A 20 -10.81 -24.06 10.07
CA ALA A 20 -10.08 -23.28 11.05
C ALA A 20 -10.32 -21.77 10.87
N THR A 21 -10.40 -21.03 11.97
CA THR A 21 -10.46 -19.58 11.96
C THR A 21 -9.26 -19.02 12.72
N THR A 22 -8.38 -18.33 12.01
CA THR A 22 -7.28 -17.57 12.60
C THR A 22 -7.75 -16.16 12.89
N PHE A 23 -7.51 -15.70 14.13
CA PHE A 23 -7.83 -14.36 14.55
C PHE A 23 -6.57 -13.49 14.55
N LEU A 24 -6.52 -12.50 13.67
CA LEU A 24 -5.59 -11.38 13.76
C LEU A 24 -6.27 -10.27 14.58
N SER A 25 -5.96 -10.21 15.88
CA SER A 25 -6.32 -9.05 16.69
C SER A 25 -5.35 -7.92 16.39
N LEU A 26 -5.88 -6.75 16.04
CA LEU A 26 -5.10 -5.53 16.09
C LEU A 26 -5.54 -4.73 17.31
N ASN A 27 -4.63 -4.54 18.25
CA ASN A 27 -4.84 -3.68 19.41
C ASN A 27 -4.70 -2.22 18.95
N SER A 28 -5.62 -1.70 18.15
CA SER A 28 -5.69 -0.27 17.87
C SER A 28 -7.10 0.26 18.01
N SER A 29 -7.20 1.36 18.74
CA SER A 29 -8.43 2.05 19.11
C SER A 29 -9.04 2.89 17.98
N ASP A 30 -8.39 2.96 16.83
CA ASP A 30 -8.65 4.01 15.82
C ASP A 30 -8.81 3.49 14.39
N MET A 31 -8.91 2.17 14.19
CA MET A 31 -8.86 1.63 12.83
C MET A 31 -10.13 1.86 11.99
N MET A 32 -9.91 2.39 10.79
CA MET A 32 -10.69 2.09 9.59
C MET A 32 -9.75 1.36 8.61
N ALA A 33 -9.64 0.03 8.66
CA ALA A 33 -9.06 -0.70 7.52
C ALA A 33 -10.08 -0.67 6.39
N THR A 34 -9.85 0.19 5.40
CA THR A 34 -10.73 0.31 4.23
C THR A 34 -10.36 -0.68 3.13
N THR A 35 -9.11 -1.16 3.11
CA THR A 35 -8.56 -2.09 2.12
C THR A 35 -7.77 -3.22 2.79
N LEU A 36 -8.08 -4.47 2.44
CA LEU A 36 -7.36 -5.68 2.82
C LEU A 36 -7.02 -6.45 1.54
N SER A 37 -5.74 -6.81 1.37
CA SER A 37 -5.26 -7.64 0.26
C SER A 37 -4.46 -8.82 0.80
N LEU A 38 -4.67 -10.01 0.26
CA LEU A 38 -4.00 -11.25 0.69
C LEU A 38 -3.09 -11.79 -0.42
N SER A 39 -1.93 -12.31 -0.03
CA SER A 39 -1.11 -13.15 -0.93
C SER A 39 -1.90 -14.42 -1.32
N SER A 40 -1.52 -15.06 -2.42
CA SER A 40 -2.25 -16.22 -2.96
C SER A 40 -2.22 -17.43 -2.04
N ASP A 41 -1.15 -17.58 -1.26
CA ASP A 41 -1.03 -18.61 -0.22
C ASP A 41 -1.71 -18.24 1.11
N GLY A 42 -2.29 -17.04 1.20
CA GLY A 42 -2.92 -16.51 2.40
C GLY A 42 -1.96 -16.27 3.57
N ARG A 43 -0.64 -16.27 3.34
CA ARG A 43 0.36 -16.03 4.40
C ARG A 43 0.52 -14.56 4.73
N TYR A 44 0.37 -13.66 3.76
CA TYR A 44 0.59 -12.24 3.95
C TYR A 44 -0.69 -11.45 3.73
N ALA A 45 -0.99 -10.54 4.65
CA ALA A 45 -2.08 -9.57 4.51
C ALA A 45 -1.51 -8.14 4.46
N ALA A 46 -1.80 -7.39 3.40
CA ALA A 46 -1.52 -5.97 3.30
C ALA A 46 -2.76 -5.16 3.71
N ILE A 47 -2.58 -4.18 4.60
CA ILE A 47 -3.64 -3.30 5.09
C ILE A 47 -3.19 -1.85 5.14
N GLU A 48 -4.18 -0.97 5.13
CA GLU A 48 -4.05 0.44 5.49
C GLU A 48 -4.44 0.63 6.97
N SER A 49 -3.66 1.41 7.73
CA SER A 49 -3.99 1.78 9.10
C SER A 49 -3.38 3.11 9.51
N ASP A 50 -4.11 3.90 10.31
CA ASP A 50 -3.66 5.13 10.98
C ASP A 50 -3.17 4.91 12.42
N ALA A 51 -3.05 3.65 12.84
CA ALA A 51 -2.69 3.29 14.19
C ALA A 51 -1.20 3.46 14.47
N ALA A 52 -0.85 4.41 15.35
CA ALA A 52 0.53 4.71 15.74
C ALA A 52 1.24 3.63 16.59
N ASN A 53 0.63 2.46 16.78
CA ASN A 53 1.15 1.42 17.67
C ASN A 53 1.25 0.03 17.04
N LEU A 54 1.08 -0.07 15.71
CA LEU A 54 1.25 -1.35 15.00
C LEU A 54 2.72 -1.78 14.90
N VAL A 55 3.63 -0.82 14.78
CA VAL A 55 5.07 -1.03 14.80
C VAL A 55 5.74 0.06 15.65
N PRO A 56 6.85 -0.24 16.34
CA PRO A 56 7.64 0.78 17.01
C PRO A 56 8.10 1.86 16.03
N GLY A 57 8.09 3.13 16.45
CA GLY A 57 8.58 4.25 15.63
C GLY A 57 7.52 4.89 14.72
N ASP A 58 6.28 4.40 14.72
CA ASP A 58 5.17 5.10 14.09
C ASP A 58 4.86 6.44 14.77
N THR A 59 5.18 7.51 14.08
CA THR A 59 5.20 8.85 14.68
C THR A 59 4.67 9.94 13.75
N ASN A 60 4.26 9.58 12.52
CA ASN A 60 3.84 10.55 11.52
C ASN A 60 2.36 10.98 11.67
N ASN A 61 1.56 10.27 12.49
CA ASN A 61 0.10 10.48 12.62
C ASN A 61 -0.62 10.43 11.27
N ARG A 62 -0.19 9.55 10.36
CA ARG A 62 -0.79 9.33 9.04
C ARG A 62 -1.23 7.88 8.89
N SER A 63 -2.06 7.67 7.87
CA SER A 63 -2.38 6.33 7.41
C SER A 63 -1.16 5.76 6.68
N ASP A 64 -0.76 4.56 7.06
CA ASP A 64 0.37 3.83 6.54
C ASP A 64 -0.07 2.45 6.03
N ILE A 65 0.76 1.85 5.19
CA ILE A 65 0.57 0.49 4.70
C ILE A 65 1.41 -0.48 5.51
N PHE A 66 0.77 -1.53 5.99
CA PHE A 66 1.39 -2.58 6.77
C PHE A 66 1.18 -3.93 6.11
N VAL A 67 2.16 -4.83 6.28
CA VAL A 67 2.04 -6.24 5.96
C VAL A 67 2.13 -7.08 7.21
N PHE A 68 1.20 -8.01 7.33
CA PHE A 68 1.12 -9.02 8.39
C PHE A 68 1.60 -10.34 7.84
N ASP A 69 2.62 -10.94 8.47
CA ASP A 69 2.93 -12.35 8.27
C ASP A 69 2.05 -13.16 9.23
N ILE A 70 1.02 -13.79 8.67
CA ILE A 70 0.02 -14.54 9.42
C ILE A 70 0.63 -15.77 10.09
N LEU A 71 1.69 -16.33 9.49
CA LEU A 71 2.38 -17.49 10.04
C LEU A 71 3.17 -17.14 11.30
N THR A 72 3.84 -16.00 11.33
CA THR A 72 4.71 -15.59 12.44
C THR A 72 4.05 -14.59 13.41
N GLY A 73 2.95 -13.96 13.01
CA GLY A 73 2.31 -12.86 13.72
C GLY A 73 3.07 -11.53 13.61
N SER A 74 4.07 -11.43 12.73
CA SER A 74 4.88 -10.22 12.58
C SER A 74 4.18 -9.14 11.75
N ILE A 75 4.39 -7.88 12.11
CA ILE A 75 3.85 -6.70 11.41
C ILE A 75 5.01 -5.85 10.92
N THR A 76 4.98 -5.44 9.65
CA THR A 76 5.98 -4.55 9.05
C THR A 76 5.31 -3.41 8.31
N ARG A 77 5.77 -2.17 8.50
CA ARG A 77 5.37 -1.06 7.62
C ARG A 77 6.08 -1.19 6.28
N VAL A 78 5.36 -0.94 5.19
CA VAL A 78 5.88 -0.99 3.81
C VAL A 78 5.69 0.34 3.06
N SER A 79 4.93 1.29 3.60
CA SER A 79 4.91 2.70 3.15
C SER A 79 6.15 3.46 3.64
N ILE A 80 7.32 2.96 3.27
CA ILE A 80 8.64 3.49 3.63
C ILE A 80 9.48 3.77 2.38
N ASP A 81 10.47 4.64 2.49
CA ASP A 81 11.48 4.80 1.44
C ASP A 81 12.47 3.61 1.41
N SER A 82 13.38 3.62 0.43
CA SER A 82 14.42 2.57 0.28
C SER A 82 15.47 2.52 1.39
N TYR A 83 15.40 3.44 2.36
CA TYR A 83 16.27 3.48 3.54
C TYR A 83 15.52 3.11 4.84
N GLY A 84 14.23 2.76 4.74
CA GLY A 84 13.39 2.41 5.88
C GLY A 84 12.77 3.59 6.61
N ASN A 85 12.83 4.80 6.06
CA ASN A 85 12.19 5.97 6.65
C ASN A 85 10.70 6.00 6.29
N GLN A 86 9.85 6.33 7.26
CA GLN A 86 8.41 6.49 7.04
C GLN A 86 8.07 7.63 6.07
N ALA A 87 6.93 7.50 5.40
CA ALA A 87 6.24 8.61 4.76
C ALA A 87 6.13 9.80 5.74
N ALA A 88 6.63 10.96 5.34
CA ALA A 88 6.79 12.11 6.24
C ALA A 88 5.50 12.93 6.37
N ASN A 89 4.90 13.32 5.25
CA ASN A 89 3.87 14.36 5.21
C ASN A 89 2.55 13.96 4.54
N GLY A 90 2.45 12.74 4.01
CA GLY A 90 1.27 12.26 3.29
C GLY A 90 0.75 10.94 3.81
N HIS A 91 -0.54 10.72 3.65
CA HIS A 91 -1.15 9.41 3.90
C HIS A 91 -0.83 8.45 2.75
N SER A 92 -0.74 7.16 3.09
CA SER A 92 -0.69 6.06 2.13
C SER A 92 -1.96 5.23 2.22
N PHE A 93 -2.47 4.79 1.07
CA PHE A 93 -3.79 4.17 0.94
C PHE A 93 -3.80 3.01 -0.06
N THR A 94 -4.86 2.21 -0.01
CA THR A 94 -5.25 1.22 -1.04
C THR A 94 -4.12 0.26 -1.42
N ALA A 95 -3.70 -0.58 -0.48
CA ALA A 95 -2.65 -1.56 -0.70
C ALA A 95 -3.12 -2.78 -1.51
N SER A 96 -2.22 -3.33 -2.31
CA SER A 96 -2.39 -4.61 -3.01
C SER A 96 -1.05 -5.37 -2.98
N ILE A 97 -1.09 -6.69 -2.77
CA ILE A 97 0.09 -7.53 -2.57
C ILE A 97 0.18 -8.64 -3.61
N SER A 98 1.39 -8.96 -4.09
CA SER A 98 1.63 -10.05 -5.04
C SER A 98 1.32 -11.42 -4.45
N GLY A 99 1.15 -12.42 -5.31
CA GLY A 99 0.73 -13.77 -4.92
C GLY A 99 1.71 -14.48 -3.98
N ASP A 100 3.01 -14.21 -4.12
CA ASP A 100 4.08 -14.67 -3.24
C ASP A 100 4.31 -13.77 -2.01
N GLY A 101 3.61 -12.64 -1.93
CA GLY A 101 3.77 -11.67 -0.86
C GLY A 101 4.97 -10.74 -0.98
N ARG A 102 5.78 -10.81 -2.05
CA ARG A 102 7.02 -10.02 -2.16
C ARG A 102 6.78 -8.55 -2.43
N TYR A 103 5.92 -8.23 -3.39
CA TYR A 103 5.70 -6.86 -3.85
C TYR A 103 4.39 -6.32 -3.28
N VAL A 104 4.45 -5.09 -2.74
CA VAL A 104 3.26 -4.38 -2.27
C VAL A 104 3.13 -3.09 -3.05
N THR A 105 2.03 -2.94 -3.78
CA THR A 105 1.65 -1.66 -4.39
C THR A 105 0.76 -0.87 -3.45
N PHE A 106 0.90 0.46 -3.46
CA PHE A 106 0.04 1.36 -2.72
C PHE A 106 0.04 2.75 -3.37
N SER A 107 -0.97 3.56 -3.03
CA SER A 107 -0.99 4.97 -3.38
C SER A 107 -0.47 5.80 -2.20
N SER A 108 0.23 6.90 -2.45
CA SER A 108 0.70 7.78 -1.38
C SER A 108 0.70 9.25 -1.78
N GLN A 109 0.44 10.12 -0.81
CA GLN A 109 0.57 11.57 -0.91
C GLN A 109 1.96 12.06 -0.43
N ALA A 110 2.81 11.16 0.05
CA ALA A 110 4.08 11.51 0.67
C ALA A 110 5.17 11.77 -0.37
N ALA A 111 5.80 12.95 -0.31
CA ALA A 111 6.79 13.39 -1.28
C ALA A 111 8.22 12.86 -1.00
N ASN A 112 8.39 11.96 -0.04
CA ASN A 112 9.71 11.51 0.43
C ASN A 112 9.93 10.00 0.32
N LEU A 113 9.02 9.27 -0.35
CA LEU A 113 9.20 7.83 -0.57
C LEU A 113 10.25 7.53 -1.65
N VAL A 114 10.48 8.50 -2.54
CA VAL A 114 11.57 8.51 -3.54
C VAL A 114 12.17 9.93 -3.63
N PRO A 115 13.45 10.10 -4.01
CA PRO A 115 14.12 11.42 -3.99
C PRO A 115 13.54 12.50 -4.92
N ASP A 116 12.91 12.10 -6.02
CA ASP A 116 12.45 13.02 -7.08
C ASP A 116 10.92 13.15 -7.16
N ASP A 117 10.23 12.90 -6.05
CA ASP A 117 8.80 13.17 -5.96
C ASP A 117 8.54 14.65 -5.66
N THR A 118 8.09 15.38 -6.69
CA THR A 118 8.01 16.85 -6.66
C THR A 118 6.69 17.40 -7.20
N ASN A 119 5.78 16.54 -7.66
CA ASN A 119 4.51 16.96 -8.29
C ASN A 119 3.42 17.37 -7.26
N LEU A 120 3.61 17.05 -5.98
CA LEU A 120 2.62 17.25 -4.90
C LEU A 120 1.27 16.55 -5.21
N LYS A 121 1.32 15.43 -5.93
CA LYS A 121 0.17 14.60 -6.29
C LYS A 121 0.19 13.29 -5.52
N THR A 122 -0.89 12.55 -5.67
CA THR A 122 -0.93 11.16 -5.21
C THR A 122 -0.30 10.30 -6.28
N ASP A 123 0.71 9.54 -5.91
CA ASP A 123 1.47 8.66 -6.79
C ASP A 123 1.28 7.19 -6.40
N ILE A 124 1.62 6.30 -7.33
CA ILE A 124 1.62 4.86 -7.11
C ILE A 124 3.04 4.38 -6.87
N PHE A 125 3.22 3.63 -5.79
CA PHE A 125 4.50 3.07 -5.38
C PHE A 125 4.41 1.54 -5.31
N VAL A 126 5.55 0.89 -5.52
CA VAL A 126 5.79 -0.52 -5.24
C VAL A 126 6.92 -0.61 -4.21
N HIS A 127 6.70 -1.34 -3.13
CA HIS A 127 7.74 -1.73 -2.20
C HIS A 127 8.07 -3.21 -2.40
N ASP A 128 9.33 -3.51 -2.74
CA ASP A 128 9.86 -4.87 -2.78
C ASP A 128 10.34 -5.25 -1.38
N ARG A 129 9.57 -6.10 -0.69
CA ARG A 129 9.86 -6.50 0.70
C ARG A 129 11.13 -7.33 0.84
N GLN A 130 11.66 -7.89 -0.25
CA GLN A 130 12.89 -8.67 -0.21
C GLN A 130 14.13 -7.78 -0.28
N THR A 131 14.11 -6.75 -1.14
CA THR A 131 15.24 -5.83 -1.32
C THR A 131 15.14 -4.57 -0.47
N GLY A 132 13.95 -4.26 0.05
CA GLY A 132 13.65 -3.02 0.76
C GLY A 132 13.50 -1.80 -0.17
N ILE A 133 13.51 -1.99 -1.49
CA ILE A 133 13.47 -0.90 -2.46
C ILE A 133 12.03 -0.43 -2.67
N THR A 134 11.81 0.88 -2.59
CA THR A 134 10.57 1.55 -2.97
C THR A 134 10.74 2.28 -4.29
N THR A 135 9.84 2.02 -5.23
CA THR A 135 9.86 2.61 -6.58
C THR A 135 8.51 3.24 -6.90
N ARG A 136 8.52 4.44 -7.50
CA ARG A 136 7.31 5.06 -8.07
C ARG A 136 7.05 4.47 -9.46
N VAL A 137 5.83 3.98 -9.69
CA VAL A 137 5.41 3.36 -10.95
C VAL A 137 4.39 4.19 -11.74
N SER A 138 3.85 5.27 -11.16
CA SER A 138 3.10 6.31 -11.89
C SER A 138 4.04 7.23 -12.68
N VAL A 139 4.82 6.63 -13.58
CA VAL A 139 5.78 7.32 -14.45
C VAL A 139 5.52 6.99 -15.92
N ASN A 140 5.90 7.88 -16.82
CA ASN A 140 5.90 7.58 -18.25
C ASN A 140 7.13 6.75 -18.66
N ALA A 141 7.21 6.37 -19.93
CA ALA A 141 8.31 5.56 -20.46
C ALA A 141 9.72 6.19 -20.33
N GLY A 142 9.80 7.51 -20.09
CA GLY A 142 11.04 8.23 -19.80
C GLY A 142 11.38 8.34 -18.32
N GLY A 143 10.57 7.74 -17.43
CA GLY A 143 10.73 7.84 -15.98
C GLY A 143 10.21 9.14 -15.38
N HIS A 144 9.54 10.00 -16.15
CA HIS A 144 8.95 11.23 -15.62
C HIS A 144 7.64 10.92 -14.89
N GLN A 145 7.49 11.52 -13.70
CA GLN A 145 6.29 11.38 -12.88
C GLN A 145 5.02 11.86 -13.59
N ALA A 146 3.90 11.23 -13.25
CA ALA A 146 2.57 11.70 -13.57
C ALA A 146 2.40 13.19 -13.19
N ASP A 147 1.79 13.98 -14.06
CA ASP A 147 1.49 15.41 -13.81
C ASP A 147 0.19 15.63 -13.03
N ASN A 148 -0.52 14.55 -12.67
CA ASN A 148 -1.77 14.58 -11.93
C ASN A 148 -1.95 13.31 -11.06
N HIS A 149 -3.00 13.29 -10.24
CA HIS A 149 -3.25 12.21 -9.27
C HIS A 149 -3.47 10.85 -9.93
N SER A 150 -2.77 9.85 -9.38
CA SER A 150 -2.96 8.42 -9.64
C SER A 150 -3.50 7.72 -8.38
N ALA A 151 -4.30 6.65 -8.55
CA ALA A 151 -4.96 5.97 -7.42
C ALA A 151 -5.29 4.49 -7.72
N ARG A 152 -5.70 3.78 -6.67
CA ARG A 152 -6.25 2.40 -6.71
C ARG A 152 -5.36 1.40 -7.48
N PRO A 153 -4.10 1.22 -7.06
CA PRO A 153 -3.24 0.26 -7.71
C PRO A 153 -3.67 -1.17 -7.41
N MET A 154 -3.47 -2.06 -8.38
CA MET A 154 -3.57 -3.51 -8.19
C MET A 154 -2.39 -4.18 -8.85
N ILE A 155 -1.78 -5.14 -8.16
CA ILE A 155 -0.65 -5.92 -8.67
C ILE A 155 -1.11 -7.31 -9.15
N SER A 156 -0.49 -7.82 -10.22
CA SER A 156 -0.72 -9.18 -10.70
C SER A 156 -0.18 -10.21 -9.70
N GLY A 157 -0.76 -11.42 -9.72
CA GLY A 157 -0.37 -12.49 -8.80
C GLY A 157 1.10 -12.93 -8.93
N ASP A 158 1.67 -12.85 -10.12
CA ASP A 158 3.10 -13.09 -10.38
C ASP A 158 4.00 -11.89 -10.04
N GLY A 159 3.41 -10.78 -9.57
CA GLY A 159 4.12 -9.55 -9.23
C GLY A 159 4.58 -8.73 -10.42
N ARG A 160 4.35 -9.16 -11.67
CA ARG A 160 4.97 -8.53 -12.85
C ARG A 160 4.35 -7.21 -13.27
N TYR A 161 3.03 -7.05 -13.09
CA TYR A 161 2.28 -5.93 -13.64
C TYR A 161 1.49 -5.19 -12.56
N VAL A 162 1.43 -3.86 -12.69
CA VAL A 162 0.61 -2.99 -11.85
C VAL A 162 -0.38 -2.24 -12.71
N ALA A 163 -1.66 -2.39 -12.42
CA ALA A 163 -2.73 -1.59 -13.00
C ALA A 163 -3.12 -0.46 -12.05
N PHE A 164 -3.38 0.75 -12.56
CA PHE A 164 -3.82 1.88 -11.73
C PHE A 164 -4.64 2.89 -12.52
N GLU A 165 -5.43 3.69 -11.80
CA GLU A 165 -6.17 4.84 -12.34
C GLU A 165 -5.27 6.08 -12.36
N SER A 166 -5.31 6.91 -13.40
CA SER A 166 -4.66 8.22 -13.40
C SER A 166 -5.44 9.30 -14.15
N ASN A 167 -5.30 10.55 -13.69
CA ASN A 167 -5.81 11.75 -14.39
C ASN A 167 -4.70 12.49 -15.15
N ALA A 168 -3.52 11.88 -15.27
CA ALA A 168 -2.32 12.50 -15.82
C ALA A 168 -2.31 12.41 -17.35
N ALA A 169 -2.05 13.54 -18.01
CA ALA A 169 -2.01 13.61 -19.48
C ALA A 169 -0.62 13.25 -20.04
N ASN A 170 0.39 13.11 -19.18
CA ASN A 170 1.78 12.93 -19.56
C ASN A 170 2.32 11.50 -19.42
N LEU A 171 1.47 10.54 -19.02
CA LEU A 171 1.84 9.13 -18.90
C LEU A 171 2.00 8.45 -20.25
N VAL A 172 1.15 8.81 -21.23
CA VAL A 172 1.21 8.32 -22.61
C VAL A 172 1.08 9.50 -23.58
N PRO A 173 1.92 9.58 -24.63
CA PRO A 173 1.77 10.62 -25.65
C PRO A 173 0.40 10.63 -26.31
N GLY A 174 -0.23 11.80 -26.38
CA GLY A 174 -1.51 11.98 -27.05
C GLY A 174 -2.74 11.72 -26.16
N ASP A 175 -2.55 11.52 -24.86
CA ASP A 175 -3.67 11.54 -23.91
C ASP A 175 -4.17 12.97 -23.68
N THR A 176 -5.33 13.32 -24.27
CA THR A 176 -5.86 14.70 -24.30
C THR A 176 -7.34 14.79 -23.91
N ASN A 177 -7.93 13.72 -23.41
CA ASN A 177 -9.39 13.64 -23.21
C ASN A 177 -9.85 14.27 -21.87
N ASN A 178 -8.92 14.65 -20.98
CA ASN A 178 -9.14 15.13 -19.61
C ASN A 178 -10.03 14.21 -18.77
N ARG A 179 -9.94 12.90 -19.01
CA ARG A 179 -10.61 11.86 -18.24
C ARG A 179 -9.58 11.10 -17.42
N LYS A 180 -10.13 10.29 -16.53
CA LYS A 180 -9.36 9.30 -15.79
C LYS A 180 -9.26 8.06 -16.65
N ASP A 181 -8.04 7.58 -16.84
CA ASP A 181 -7.74 6.39 -17.63
C ASP A 181 -7.10 5.31 -16.75
N ILE A 182 -7.06 4.08 -17.28
CA ILE A 182 -6.42 2.94 -16.63
C ILE A 182 -5.11 2.65 -17.34
N PHE A 183 -4.03 2.61 -16.57
CA PHE A 183 -2.68 2.31 -17.04
C PHE A 183 -2.24 0.97 -16.48
N VAL A 184 -1.42 0.24 -17.25
CA VAL A 184 -0.75 -0.98 -16.80
C VAL A 184 0.73 -0.84 -17.10
N THR A 185 1.56 -1.02 -16.09
CA THR A 185 3.03 -0.96 -16.20
C THR A 185 3.63 -2.25 -15.66
N ASP A 186 4.80 -2.62 -16.17
CA ASP A 186 5.66 -3.59 -15.51
C ASP A 186 6.37 -2.96 -14.31
N ILE A 187 6.83 -3.81 -13.39
CA ILE A 187 7.72 -3.40 -12.30
C ILE A 187 9.17 -3.86 -12.59
N PRO A 188 10.19 -3.10 -12.15
CA PRO A 188 11.60 -3.43 -12.38
C PRO A 188 12.05 -4.77 -11.77
#